data_AF-A0A925C8D8-F1
#
_entry.id   AF-A0A925C8D8-F1
#
_cell.length_a   1.000
_cell.length_b   1.000
_cell.length_c   1.000
_cell.angle_alpha   90.00
_cell.angle_beta   90.00
_cell.angle_gamma   90.00
#
_symmetry.space_group_name_H-M   'P 1'
#
loop_
_entity.id
_entity.type
_entity.pdbx_description
1 polymer ?
#
loop_
_entity_poly.entity_id
_entity_poly.type
_entity_poly.pdbx_seq_one_letter_code
_entity_poly.pdbx_strand_id
1 'polypeptide(L)'
;MDAATGATPSALTTPATVDTSIGRLEFKDGVPSEATAQKLYDQLDLQRGVDAFMNGLRGVSIFAARKGIRDAGVADNDVLIFSGLMDDKSLFLTANADTVYFFSNLDLT
;
A
#
# COMPACT_ATOMS: atom_id res chain seq x y z
N MET A 1 23.95 31.00 46.21
CA MET A 1 24.03 31.07 44.74
C MET A 1 22.73 30.49 44.23
N ASP A 2 21.76 31.35 43.94
CA ASP A 2 20.47 30.95 43.39
C ASP A 2 20.69 30.53 41.93
N ALA A 3 20.55 29.24 41.66
CA ALA A 3 20.50 28.73 40.30
C ALA A 3 19.21 29.26 39.65
N ALA A 4 19.35 30.05 38.58
CA ALA A 4 18.23 30.46 37.76
C ALA A 4 17.57 29.21 37.14
N THR A 5 16.50 28.71 37.75
CA THR A 5 15.60 27.71 37.18
C THR A 5 14.73 28.38 36.11
N GLY A 6 15.33 28.67 34.96
CA GLY A 6 14.57 29.05 33.77
C GLY A 6 13.72 27.87 33.32
N ALA A 7 12.41 28.06 33.18
CA ALA A 7 11.52 27.05 32.62
C ALA A 7 12.05 26.56 31.27
N THR A 8 12.02 25.25 31.04
CA THR A 8 12.41 24.66 29.74
C THR A 8 11.60 25.31 28.62
N PRO A 9 12.24 25.80 27.54
CA PRO A 9 11.53 26.36 26.40
C PRO A 9 10.49 25.39 25.84
N SER A 10 9.29 25.88 25.52
CA SER A 10 8.18 25.05 25.01
C SER A 10 8.50 24.32 23.70
N ALA A 11 9.41 24.86 22.89
CA ALA A 11 9.90 24.18 21.68
C ALA A 11 10.75 22.93 21.97
N LEU A 12 11.20 22.76 23.21
CA LEU A 12 11.99 21.61 23.67
C LEU A 12 11.18 20.66 24.56
N THR A 13 9.86 20.86 24.66
CA THR A 13 8.95 19.98 25.43
C THR A 13 7.85 19.43 24.54
N THR A 14 7.30 18.29 24.92
CA THR A 14 6.09 17.76 24.28
C THR A 14 4.86 18.45 24.90
N PRO A 15 4.00 19.08 24.09
CA PRO A 15 2.74 19.62 24.59
C PRO A 15 1.86 18.54 25.21
N ALA A 16 1.12 18.89 26.27
CA ALA A 16 0.20 17.95 26.92
C ALA A 16 -0.94 17.50 25.99
N THR A 17 -1.28 18.31 24.98
CA THR A 17 -2.26 17.93 23.95
C THR A 17 -1.82 18.42 22.58
N VAL A 18 -2.13 17.65 21.54
CA VAL A 18 -1.87 18.00 20.14
C VAL A 18 -3.11 17.64 19.32
N ASP A 19 -3.69 18.63 18.63
CA ASP A 19 -4.82 18.40 17.72
C ASP A 19 -4.30 17.97 16.34
N THR A 20 -4.79 16.83 15.84
CA THR A 20 -4.35 16.23 14.57
C THR A 20 -5.55 15.77 13.73
N SER A 21 -5.31 15.35 12.49
CA SER A 21 -6.35 14.77 11.63
C SER A 21 -6.92 13.45 12.14
N ILE A 22 -6.19 12.74 13.00
CA ILE A 22 -6.66 11.51 13.68
C ILE A 22 -7.27 11.82 15.06
N GLY A 23 -7.59 13.09 15.31
CA GLY A 23 -8.15 13.61 16.56
C GLY A 23 -7.10 14.14 17.53
N ARG A 24 -7.55 14.50 18.73
CA ARG A 24 -6.68 14.98 19.81
C ARG A 24 -5.84 13.85 20.38
N LEU A 25 -4.55 14.13 20.52
CA LEU A 25 -3.53 13.31 21.18
C LEU A 25 -3.21 13.93 22.53
N GLU A 26 -3.00 13.10 23.56
CA GLU A 26 -2.79 13.52 24.94
C GLU A 26 -1.53 12.88 25.52
N PHE A 27 -0.74 13.68 26.21
CA PHE A 27 0.55 13.31 26.76
C PHE A 27 0.68 13.76 28.22
N LYS A 28 1.33 12.94 29.04
CA LYS A 28 1.77 13.27 30.39
C LYS A 28 3.28 13.10 30.45
N ASP A 29 4.00 14.19 30.70
CA ASP A 29 5.47 14.22 30.73
C ASP A 29 6.11 13.65 29.44
N GLY A 30 5.45 13.87 28.30
CA GLY A 30 5.85 13.34 26.99
C GLY A 30 5.43 11.90 26.70
N VAL A 31 4.89 11.17 27.68
CA VAL A 31 4.36 9.81 27.50
C VAL A 31 2.91 9.89 26.98
N PRO A 32 2.56 9.20 25.88
CA PRO A 32 1.19 9.20 25.38
C PRO A 32 0.25 8.49 26.37
N SER A 33 -1.00 8.96 26.46
CA SER A 33 -2.06 8.16 27.08
C SER A 33 -2.28 6.85 26.32
N GLU A 34 -2.85 5.83 26.97
CA GLU A 34 -3.15 4.55 26.31
C GLU A 34 -4.01 4.73 25.05
N ALA A 35 -5.03 5.58 25.12
CA ALA A 35 -5.87 5.93 23.97
C ALA A 35 -5.08 6.63 22.85
N THR A 36 -4.10 7.48 23.21
CA THR A 36 -3.22 8.14 22.24
C THR A 36 -2.28 7.13 21.58
N ALA A 37 -1.67 6.25 22.36
CA ALA A 37 -0.82 5.20 21.85
C ALA A 37 -1.57 4.30 20.86
N GLN A 38 -2.80 3.88 21.21
CA GLN A 38 -3.63 3.08 20.31
C GLN A 38 -3.94 3.81 18.99
N LYS A 39 -4.39 5.06 19.04
CA LYS A 39 -4.63 5.87 17.83
C LYS A 39 -3.40 5.99 16.93
N LEU A 40 -2.22 6.15 17.54
CA LEU A 40 -0.97 6.24 16.79
C LEU A 40 -0.61 4.91 16.12
N TYR A 41 -0.82 3.78 16.79
CA TYR A 41 -0.63 2.46 16.19
C TYR A 41 -1.64 2.19 15.07
N ASP A 42 -2.92 2.51 15.27
CA ASP A 42 -3.95 2.36 14.25
C ASP A 42 -3.62 3.18 13.00
N GLN A 43 -3.15 4.42 13.18
CA GLN A 43 -2.72 5.28 12.08
C GLN A 43 -1.46 4.74 11.38
N LEU A 44 -0.51 4.19 12.12
CA LEU A 44 0.69 3.58 11.56
C LEU A 44 0.34 2.34 10.72
N ASP A 45 -0.57 1.51 11.20
CA ASP A 45 -1.04 0.32 10.48
C ASP A 45 -1.81 0.72 9.21
N LEU A 46 -2.62 1.77 9.26
CA LEU A 46 -3.27 2.32 8.06
C LEU A 46 -2.24 2.78 7.03
N GLN A 47 -1.23 3.55 7.44
CA GLN A 47 -0.17 4.03 6.54
C GLN A 47 0.59 2.86 5.90
N ARG A 48 0.97 1.86 6.70
CA ARG A 48 1.62 0.64 6.19
C ARG A 48 0.72 -0.14 5.23
N GLY A 49 -0.58 -0.21 5.48
CA GLY A 49 -1.55 -0.83 4.58
C GLY A 49 -1.63 -0.11 3.22
N VAL A 50 -1.66 1.23 3.23
CA VAL A 50 -1.62 2.05 2.02
C VAL A 50 -0.31 1.81 1.25
N ASP A 51 0.83 1.82 1.95
CA ASP A 51 2.13 1.58 1.33
C ASP A 51 2.20 0.17 0.72
N ALA A 52 1.72 -0.85 1.43
CA ALA A 52 1.69 -2.22 0.94
C ALA A 52 0.82 -2.34 -0.34
N PHE A 53 -0.34 -1.68 -0.36
CA PHE A 53 -1.20 -1.66 -1.54
C PHE A 53 -0.52 -0.98 -2.74
N MET A 54 0.00 0.23 -2.55
CA MET A 54 0.61 1.01 -3.63
C MET A 54 1.87 0.34 -4.18
N ASN A 55 2.71 -0.21 -3.30
CA ASN A 55 3.91 -0.94 -3.71
C ASN A 55 3.57 -2.30 -4.35
N GLY A 56 2.48 -2.94 -3.92
CA GLY A 56 2.03 -4.24 -4.42
C GLY A 56 1.27 -4.19 -5.74
N LEU A 57 0.71 -3.04 -6.14
CA LEU A 57 -0.24 -2.92 -7.25
C LEU A 57 0.26 -3.56 -8.56
N ARG A 58 1.52 -3.33 -8.92
CA ARG A 58 2.13 -3.90 -10.14
C ARG A 58 2.20 -5.42 -10.08
N GLY A 59 2.64 -5.97 -8.95
CA GLY A 59 2.74 -7.41 -8.73
C GLY A 59 1.35 -8.07 -8.74
N VAL A 60 0.38 -7.46 -8.08
CA VAL A 60 -1.02 -7.93 -8.09
C VAL A 60 -1.61 -7.91 -9.50
N SER A 61 -1.32 -6.89 -10.32
CA SER A 61 -1.78 -6.82 -11.71
C SER A 61 -1.29 -8.02 -12.53
N ILE A 62 -0.01 -8.36 -12.45
CA ILE A 62 0.56 -9.50 -13.18
C ILE A 62 0.06 -10.83 -12.61
N PHE A 63 -0.05 -10.94 -11.27
CA PHE A 63 -0.64 -12.12 -10.63
C PHE A 63 -2.07 -12.37 -11.08
N ALA A 64 -2.90 -11.32 -11.14
CA ALA A 64 -4.28 -11.40 -11.58
C ALA A 64 -4.37 -11.82 -13.06
N ALA A 65 -3.52 -11.28 -13.93
CA ALA A 65 -3.43 -11.71 -15.33
C ALA A 65 -3.05 -13.20 -15.45
N ARG A 66 -2.01 -13.65 -14.72
CA ARG A 66 -1.60 -15.06 -14.66
C ARG A 66 -2.74 -15.95 -14.16
N LYS A 67 -3.44 -15.53 -13.10
CA LYS A 67 -4.60 -16.26 -12.57
C LYS A 67 -5.70 -16.38 -13.63
N GLY A 68 -6.07 -15.29 -14.30
CA GLY A 68 -7.12 -15.32 -15.33
C GLY A 68 -6.77 -16.25 -16.50
N ILE A 69 -5.51 -16.26 -16.94
CA ILE A 69 -5.01 -17.18 -17.97
C ILE A 69 -5.13 -18.64 -17.52
N ARG A 70 -4.78 -18.95 -16.26
CA ARG A 70 -4.94 -20.30 -15.69
C ARG A 70 -6.39 -20.71 -15.51
N ASP A 71 -7.26 -19.79 -15.06
CA ASP A 71 -8.69 -20.05 -14.94
C ASP A 71 -9.33 -20.37 -16.31
N ALA A 72 -8.75 -19.84 -17.40
CA ALA A 72 -9.12 -20.17 -18.77
C ALA A 72 -8.54 -21.51 -19.28
N GLY A 73 -7.80 -22.25 -18.44
CA GLY A 73 -7.29 -23.58 -18.73
C GLY A 73 -5.89 -23.63 -19.35
N VAL A 74 -5.17 -22.51 -19.44
CA VAL A 74 -3.79 -22.48 -19.95
C VAL A 74 -2.81 -22.63 -18.78
N ALA A 75 -1.98 -23.66 -18.80
CA ALA A 75 -1.03 -23.91 -17.72
C ALA A 75 0.14 -22.91 -17.76
N ASP A 76 0.87 -22.79 -16.64
CA ASP A 76 2.18 -22.15 -16.67
C ASP A 76 3.12 -22.97 -17.58
N ASN A 77 4.03 -22.28 -18.28
CA ASN A 77 4.89 -22.79 -19.35
C ASN A 77 4.20 -23.12 -20.70
N ASP A 78 2.88 -23.01 -20.79
CA ASP A 78 2.18 -23.04 -22.08
C ASP A 78 2.11 -21.64 -22.74
N VAL A 79 1.75 -21.60 -24.02
CA VAL A 79 1.55 -20.36 -24.78
C VAL A 79 0.07 -20.20 -25.13
N LEU A 80 -0.53 -19.11 -24.65
CA LEU A 80 -1.83 -18.62 -25.10
C LEU A 80 -1.64 -17.77 -26.37
N ILE A 81 -2.37 -18.07 -27.43
CA ILE A 81 -2.41 -17.28 -28.66
C ILE A 81 -3.85 -16.77 -28.86
N PHE A 82 -3.99 -15.47 -29.11
CA PHE A 82 -5.26 -14.89 -29.52
C PHE A 82 -5.47 -15.17 -31.02
N SER A 83 -6.58 -15.83 -31.37
CA SER A 83 -6.86 -16.25 -32.75
C SER A 83 -7.20 -15.07 -33.69
N GLY A 84 -7.49 -13.91 -33.12
CA GLY A 84 -7.71 -12.65 -33.83
C GLY A 84 -7.12 -11.48 -33.05
N LEU A 85 -7.38 -10.27 -33.54
CA LEU A 85 -7.03 -9.04 -32.84
C LEU A 85 -7.86 -8.89 -31.57
N MET A 86 -7.27 -8.30 -30.54
CA MET A 86 -8.02 -7.92 -29.33
C MET A 86 -8.93 -6.72 -29.63
N ASP A 87 -10.02 -6.62 -28.88
CA ASP A 87 -11.09 -5.62 -29.02
C ASP A 87 -11.57 -5.12 -27.64
N ASP A 88 -12.63 -4.32 -27.62
CA ASP A 88 -13.24 -3.79 -26.39
C ASP A 88 -13.84 -4.86 -25.47
N LYS A 89 -14.02 -6.09 -25.97
CA LYS A 89 -14.48 -7.25 -25.19
C LYS A 89 -13.33 -8.07 -24.63
N SER A 90 -12.11 -7.81 -25.09
CA SER A 90 -10.90 -8.45 -24.58
C SER A 90 -10.61 -7.94 -23.18
N LEU A 91 -10.63 -8.83 -22.18
CA LEU A 91 -10.49 -8.48 -20.76
C LEU A 91 -9.02 -8.24 -20.35
N PHE A 92 -8.33 -7.37 -21.08
CA PHE A 92 -6.91 -7.03 -20.87
C PHE A 92 -6.74 -5.53 -20.68
N LEU A 93 -5.83 -5.15 -19.77
CA LEU A 93 -5.49 -3.75 -19.55
C LEU A 93 -4.73 -3.19 -20.76
N THR A 94 -5.31 -2.19 -21.41
CA THR A 94 -4.68 -1.42 -22.51
C THR A 94 -4.07 -2.29 -23.61
N ALA A 95 -4.77 -3.35 -24.02
CA ALA A 95 -4.34 -4.17 -25.14
C ALA A 95 -4.32 -3.36 -26.45
N ASN A 96 -3.35 -3.66 -27.32
CA ASN A 96 -3.36 -3.15 -28.69
C ASN A 96 -4.39 -3.94 -29.54
N ALA A 97 -5.09 -3.25 -30.45
CA ALA A 97 -6.13 -3.83 -31.29
C ALA A 97 -5.70 -4.07 -32.74
N ASP A 98 -4.41 -3.88 -33.07
CA ASP A 98 -3.87 -3.94 -34.43
C ASP A 98 -2.83 -5.06 -34.60
N THR A 99 -2.35 -5.63 -33.50
CA THR A 99 -1.36 -6.72 -33.49
C THR A 99 -1.90 -7.95 -32.77
N VAL A 100 -1.55 -9.13 -33.27
CA VAL A 100 -1.87 -10.41 -32.60
C VAL A 100 -1.02 -10.56 -31.34
N TYR A 101 -1.67 -10.91 -30.24
CA TYR A 101 -1.00 -11.20 -28.97
C TYR A 101 -0.77 -12.69 -28.76
N PHE A 102 0.36 -13.01 -28.12
CA PHE A 102 0.55 -14.25 -27.39
C PHE A 102 1.03 -13.94 -25.97
N PHE A 103 0.68 -14.80 -25.01
CA PHE A 103 1.10 -14.68 -23.62
C PHE A 103 1.61 -16.02 -23.12
N SER A 104 2.61 -15.99 -22.25
CA SER A 104 3.05 -17.14 -21.50
C SER A 104 3.50 -16.68 -20.12
N ASN A 105 3.20 -17.47 -19.09
CA ASN A 105 3.77 -17.32 -17.77
C ASN A 105 4.76 -18.45 -17.57
N LEU A 106 6.04 -18.11 -17.47
CA LEU A 106 7.10 -19.10 -17.28
C LEU A 106 7.29 -19.38 -15.79
N ASP A 107 7.20 -20.64 -15.40
CA ASP A 107 7.63 -21.12 -14.09
C ASP A 107 9.05 -21.68 -14.21
N LEU A 108 9.97 -21.07 -13.47
CA LEU A 108 11.41 -21.37 -13.51
C LEU A 108 11.88 -22.15 -12.27
N THR A 109 10.95 -22.59 -11.41
CA THR A 109 11.26 -23.32 -10.17
C THR A 109 11.48 -24.81 -10.37
#